data_AF-A0A7X7S1Y6-F1
#
_entry.id   AF-A0A7X7S1Y6-F1
#
_cell.length_a   1.000
_cell.length_b   1.000
_cell.length_c   1.000
_cell.angle_alpha   90.00
_cell.angle_beta   90.00
_cell.angle_gamma   90.00
#
_symmetry.space_group_name_H-M   'P 1'
#
loop_
_entity.id
_entity.type
_entity.pdbx_description
1 polymer ?
#
loop_
_entity_poly.entity_id
_entity_poly.type
_entity_poly.pdbx_seq_one_letter_code
_entity_poly.pdbx_strand_id
1 'polypeptide(L)'
;YVLLGDFNCDYNEYLTFKTFGHDDTNGKTSINHVLMTVSGGKNPGFILESELAEMKPGTHYDLWLELPESQRMSYVFKGNLQTPDHILLPAALYDSTGISYLDNSFGAFTWEGRLLKGGKPFRWQNRWKKKLKLHTGEGYSDHLPLFARFVKGPFSFDSSRSEVIPQNISQSAECDEGGFEQSTEGWICSNSGVYILRDTAGVAGGKYSLRISGDAREKNSSASKAVLVKSGDKDLLNLKVRGSGKISFRTRPAGGAWTYYNFPNGLKPSKSASYSEINLKNWKELSLETGSQNGEIELEVRVGKGAPFCLWVDDVRW
;
A
#
# COMPACT_ATOMS: atom_id res chain seq x y z
N TYR A 1 -3.01 26.38 12.92
CA TYR A 1 -1.68 25.75 12.78
C TYR A 1 -1.76 24.74 11.64
N VAL A 2 -0.63 24.19 11.20
CA VAL A 2 -0.57 23.08 10.23
C VAL A 2 0.51 22.12 10.74
N LEU A 3 0.28 20.81 10.62
CA LEU A 3 1.33 19.82 10.84
C LEU A 3 1.90 19.42 9.48
N LEU A 4 3.22 19.55 9.30
CA LEU A 4 3.87 19.27 8.02
C LEU A 4 5.28 18.70 8.22
N GLY A 5 5.68 17.79 7.33
CA GLY A 5 7.01 17.17 7.34
C GLY A 5 6.97 15.68 7.02
N ASP A 6 8.11 15.02 7.20
CA ASP A 6 8.26 13.57 7.08
C ASP A 6 7.91 12.89 8.42
N PHE A 7 6.80 12.15 8.44
CA PHE A 7 6.31 11.41 9.61
C PHE A 7 6.72 9.93 9.58
N ASN A 8 7.44 9.48 8.55
CA ASN A 8 7.85 8.08 8.34
C ASN A 8 6.68 7.06 8.38
N CYS A 9 5.47 7.48 7.98
CA CYS A 9 4.28 6.62 7.90
C CYS A 9 3.51 6.92 6.61
N ASP A 10 2.74 5.98 6.09
CA ASP A 10 1.84 6.27 4.98
C ASP A 10 0.51 6.85 5.49
N TYR A 11 -0.22 7.61 4.65
CA TYR A 11 -1.50 8.22 5.04
C TYR A 11 -2.51 7.17 5.56
N ASN A 12 -2.42 5.94 5.07
CA ASN A 12 -3.26 4.80 5.43
C ASN A 12 -2.54 3.76 6.31
N GLU A 13 -1.52 4.17 7.08
CA GLU A 13 -0.70 3.26 7.89
C GLU A 13 -1.55 2.27 8.70
N TYR A 14 -2.66 2.69 9.32
CA TYR A 14 -3.48 1.78 10.13
C TYR A 14 -4.09 0.58 9.37
N LEU A 15 -4.25 0.70 8.05
CA LEU A 15 -4.76 -0.38 7.19
C LEU A 15 -3.65 -1.30 6.69
N THR A 16 -2.43 -0.77 6.54
CA THR A 16 -1.28 -1.48 5.96
C THR A 16 -0.28 -1.96 7.00
N PHE A 17 -0.36 -1.46 8.23
CA PHE A 17 0.53 -1.76 9.34
C PHE A 17 0.34 -3.21 9.79
N LYS A 18 1.26 -4.06 9.33
CA LYS A 18 1.39 -5.45 9.75
C LYS A 18 2.83 -5.68 10.14
N THR A 19 3.08 -5.82 11.43
CA THR A 19 4.44 -5.98 11.94
C THR A 19 4.56 -7.37 12.54
N PHE A 20 5.30 -8.22 11.84
CA PHE A 20 5.48 -9.63 12.12
C PHE A 20 6.03 -9.90 13.55
N GLY A 21 5.17 -9.84 14.57
CA GLY A 21 5.49 -9.82 16.00
C GLY A 21 6.18 -8.55 16.54
N HIS A 22 6.19 -7.44 15.80
CA HIS A 22 6.90 -6.21 16.18
C HIS A 22 5.98 -5.03 16.56
N ASP A 23 4.71 -5.30 16.86
CA ASP A 23 3.74 -4.30 17.33
C ASP A 23 3.58 -4.40 18.84
N ASP A 24 4.03 -3.38 19.56
CA ASP A 24 3.80 -3.18 20.99
C ASP A 24 2.72 -2.11 21.28
N THR A 25 2.07 -1.60 20.24
CA THR A 25 1.04 -0.55 20.29
C THR A 25 -0.38 -1.09 20.13
N ASN A 26 -0.51 -2.38 19.81
CA ASN A 26 -1.78 -3.06 19.54
C ASN A 26 -2.57 -2.39 18.39
N GLY A 27 -1.89 -2.21 17.26
CA GLY A 27 -2.40 -1.68 15.99
C GLY A 27 -2.47 -0.17 15.92
N LYS A 28 -1.98 0.55 16.94
CA LYS A 28 -2.12 2.01 17.02
C LYS A 28 -0.96 2.73 16.33
N THR A 29 -1.25 3.25 15.15
CA THR A 29 -0.30 4.06 14.36
C THR A 29 -0.27 5.53 14.77
N SER A 30 0.89 6.17 14.60
CA SER A 30 1.10 7.58 14.95
C SER A 30 0.24 8.54 14.11
N ILE A 31 0.31 8.41 12.78
CA ILE A 31 -0.39 9.29 11.84
C ILE A 31 -1.91 9.20 11.98
N ASN A 32 -2.46 7.99 12.13
CA ASN A 32 -3.92 7.83 12.17
C ASN A 32 -4.49 7.99 13.57
N HIS A 33 -4.00 7.23 14.55
CA HIS A 33 -4.62 7.17 15.87
C HIS A 33 -4.15 8.28 16.82
N VAL A 34 -2.86 8.65 16.77
CA VAL A 34 -2.30 9.67 17.66
C VAL A 34 -2.58 11.07 17.13
N LEU A 35 -2.40 11.31 15.83
CA LEU A 35 -2.74 12.59 15.19
C LEU A 35 -4.21 12.69 14.76
N MET A 36 -5.01 11.66 15.03
CA MET A 36 -6.46 11.66 14.81
C MET A 36 -6.86 12.04 13.37
N THR A 37 -6.24 11.38 12.38
CA THR A 37 -6.68 11.43 10.97
C THR A 37 -7.71 10.35 10.62
N VAL A 38 -8.07 9.53 11.62
CA VAL A 38 -9.19 8.59 11.56
C VAL A 38 -10.13 8.79 12.76
N SER A 39 -11.38 8.38 12.62
CA SER A 39 -12.36 8.34 13.70
C SER A 39 -11.94 7.35 14.78
N GLY A 40 -12.42 7.56 16.01
CA GLY A 40 -12.20 6.60 17.10
C GLY A 40 -13.10 5.37 16.99
N GLY A 41 -12.73 4.27 17.64
CA GLY A 41 -13.56 3.07 17.75
C GLY A 41 -12.84 1.81 17.30
N LYS A 42 -13.59 0.71 17.14
CA LYS A 42 -13.04 -0.58 16.68
C LYS A 42 -12.75 -0.61 15.18
N ASN A 43 -13.56 0.11 14.40
CA ASN A 43 -13.45 0.19 12.94
C ASN A 43 -13.29 1.66 12.54
N PRO A 44 -12.08 2.23 12.68
CA PRO A 44 -11.83 3.63 12.38
C PRO A 44 -11.91 3.87 10.87
N GLY A 45 -12.61 4.94 10.48
CA GLY A 45 -12.62 5.46 9.11
C GLY A 45 -11.81 6.74 9.01
N PHE A 46 -11.30 7.07 7.83
CA PHE A 46 -10.65 8.37 7.62
C PHE A 46 -11.60 9.52 7.95
N ILE A 47 -11.04 10.58 8.54
CA ILE A 47 -11.76 11.84 8.72
C ILE A 47 -11.92 12.47 7.35
N LEU A 48 -13.16 12.79 6.97
CA LEU A 48 -13.45 13.51 5.74
C LEU A 48 -13.39 15.02 5.97
N GLU A 49 -13.08 15.76 4.91
CA GLU A 49 -13.00 17.22 4.96
C GLU A 49 -14.33 17.84 5.42
N SER A 50 -15.45 17.33 4.89
CA SER A 50 -16.81 17.75 5.24
C SER A 50 -17.19 17.49 6.70
N GLU A 51 -16.50 16.58 7.39
CA GLU A 51 -16.77 16.24 8.79
C GLU A 51 -15.96 17.10 9.77
N LEU A 52 -14.88 17.74 9.30
CA LEU A 52 -13.86 18.32 10.17
C LEU A 52 -14.39 19.43 11.08
N ALA A 53 -15.40 20.18 10.64
CA ALA A 53 -16.02 21.25 11.41
C ALA A 53 -16.77 20.75 12.67
N GLU A 54 -17.24 19.50 12.66
CA GLU A 54 -18.00 18.88 13.76
C GLU A 54 -17.11 18.02 14.66
N MET A 55 -15.84 17.83 14.28
CA MET A 55 -14.90 16.96 14.96
C MET A 55 -14.27 17.61 16.20
N LYS A 56 -13.73 16.76 17.07
CA LYS A 56 -13.06 17.17 18.29
C LYS A 56 -11.82 18.03 17.97
N PRO A 57 -11.52 19.07 18.77
CA PRO A 57 -10.26 19.80 18.64
C PRO A 57 -9.05 18.86 18.67
N GLY A 58 -8.15 19.03 17.69
CA GLY A 58 -6.98 18.19 17.50
C GLY A 58 -7.17 17.05 16.48
N THR A 59 -8.37 16.86 15.93
CA THR A 59 -8.60 16.05 14.73
C THR A 59 -8.01 16.76 13.50
N HIS A 60 -7.44 15.98 12.58
CA HIS A 60 -6.83 16.52 11.36
C HIS A 60 -7.34 15.82 10.10
N TYR A 61 -7.42 16.59 9.03
CA TYR A 61 -7.60 16.08 7.67
C TYR A 61 -6.23 15.89 7.01
N ASP A 62 -5.98 14.71 6.43
CA ASP A 62 -4.77 14.43 5.66
C ASP A 62 -5.01 14.72 4.18
N LEU A 63 -4.28 15.70 3.64
CA LEU A 63 -4.47 16.18 2.27
C LEU A 63 -4.18 15.11 1.20
N TRP A 64 -3.47 14.03 1.52
CA TRP A 64 -3.34 12.89 0.59
C TRP A 64 -4.70 12.33 0.16
N LEU A 65 -5.73 12.47 1.00
CA LEU A 65 -7.08 11.97 0.72
C LEU A 65 -7.75 12.68 -0.47
N GLU A 66 -7.32 13.88 -0.86
CA GLU A 66 -7.82 14.60 -2.05
C GLU A 66 -7.39 13.96 -3.37
N LEU A 67 -6.24 13.26 -3.37
CA LEU A 67 -5.70 12.65 -4.58
C LEU A 67 -6.26 11.22 -4.75
N PRO A 68 -6.47 10.75 -5.98
CA PRO A 68 -6.69 9.33 -6.24
C PRO A 68 -5.51 8.49 -5.73
N GLU A 69 -5.76 7.28 -5.21
CA GLU A 69 -4.70 6.41 -4.65
C GLU A 69 -3.51 6.20 -5.60
N SER A 70 -3.78 6.04 -6.90
CA SER A 70 -2.74 5.89 -7.94
C SER A 70 -1.81 7.10 -8.08
N GLN A 71 -2.17 8.25 -7.51
CA GLN A 71 -1.40 9.50 -7.53
C GLN A 71 -0.79 9.84 -6.15
N ARG A 72 -1.10 9.07 -5.10
CA ARG A 72 -0.56 9.28 -3.75
C ARG A 72 0.88 8.76 -3.68
N MET A 73 1.85 9.65 -3.89
CA MET A 73 3.27 9.33 -3.81
C MET A 73 4.14 10.58 -3.67
N SER A 74 5.02 10.59 -2.66
CA SER A 74 6.18 11.48 -2.61
C SER A 74 7.50 10.69 -2.66
N TYR A 75 7.48 9.41 -2.30
CA TYR A 75 8.66 8.55 -2.20
C TYR A 75 8.39 7.15 -2.77
N VAL A 76 9.44 6.47 -3.27
CA VAL A 76 9.31 5.10 -3.80
C VAL A 76 10.38 4.18 -3.20
N PHE A 77 9.94 3.19 -2.42
CA PHE A 77 10.82 2.19 -1.83
C PHE A 77 10.53 0.78 -2.34
N LYS A 78 11.52 0.16 -3.00
CA LYS A 78 11.42 -1.22 -3.53
C LYS A 78 10.17 -1.49 -4.37
N GLY A 79 9.67 -0.48 -5.09
CA GLY A 79 8.49 -0.58 -5.94
C GLY A 79 7.18 -0.16 -5.27
N ASN A 80 7.18 0.09 -3.96
CA ASN A 80 6.04 0.63 -3.23
C ASN A 80 6.01 2.15 -3.37
N LEU A 81 4.84 2.68 -3.73
CA LEU A 81 4.55 4.11 -3.64
C LEU A 81 4.28 4.43 -2.18
N GLN A 82 4.93 5.47 -1.66
CA GLN A 82 4.83 5.87 -0.26
C GLN A 82 4.59 7.37 -0.14
N THR A 83 4.01 7.74 0.99
CA THR A 83 3.51 9.05 1.38
C THR A 83 4.07 9.50 2.74
N PRO A 84 5.38 9.34 3.03
CA PRO A 84 5.96 9.66 4.34
C PRO A 84 5.86 11.15 4.69
N ASP A 85 5.77 12.02 3.68
CA ASP A 85 5.60 13.45 3.84
C ASP A 85 4.11 13.78 3.93
N HIS A 86 3.69 14.58 4.92
CA HIS A 86 2.29 14.96 5.10
C HIS A 86 2.10 16.47 5.23
N ILE A 87 0.89 16.91 4.90
CA ILE A 87 0.33 18.20 5.30
C ILE A 87 -1.02 17.87 5.94
N LEU A 88 -1.13 18.06 7.25
CA LEU A 88 -2.34 17.78 8.01
C LEU A 88 -3.00 19.09 8.46
N LEU A 89 -4.29 19.23 8.17
CA LEU A 89 -5.05 20.45 8.42
C LEU A 89 -6.00 20.28 9.61
N PRO A 90 -6.00 21.21 10.59
CA PRO A 90 -7.03 21.26 11.61
C PRO A 90 -8.31 21.96 11.12
N ALA A 91 -9.42 21.75 11.83
CA ALA A 91 -10.72 22.38 11.56
C ALA A 91 -10.68 23.91 11.41
N ALA A 92 -9.75 24.58 12.11
CA ALA A 92 -9.60 26.03 12.05
C ALA A 92 -9.16 26.58 10.68
N LEU A 93 -8.74 25.73 9.72
CA LEU A 93 -8.44 26.17 8.34
C LEU A 93 -9.66 26.08 7.41
N TYR A 94 -10.79 25.61 7.94
CA TYR A 94 -12.07 25.46 7.28
C TYR A 94 -13.13 26.43 7.82
N ASP A 95 -12.71 27.39 8.64
CA ASP A 95 -13.61 28.38 9.24
C ASP A 95 -13.86 29.60 8.32
N SER A 96 -14.64 30.55 8.81
CA SER A 96 -15.08 31.72 8.06
C SER A 96 -14.15 32.94 8.17
N THR A 97 -12.97 32.81 8.79
CA THR A 97 -12.14 33.96 9.18
C THR A 97 -10.64 33.74 9.00
N GLY A 98 -9.90 34.84 8.81
CA GLY A 98 -8.43 34.81 8.81
C GLY A 98 -7.83 34.16 7.57
N ILE A 99 -7.33 32.93 7.71
CA ILE A 99 -6.65 32.16 6.66
C ILE A 99 -7.34 30.81 6.55
N SER A 100 -7.76 30.47 5.34
CA SER A 100 -8.36 29.18 5.02
C SER A 100 -7.51 28.42 4.00
N TYR A 101 -7.67 27.11 4.00
CA TYR A 101 -7.15 26.27 2.94
C TYR A 101 -7.84 26.60 1.61
N LEU A 102 -7.07 26.65 0.52
CA LEU A 102 -7.65 26.67 -0.82
C LEU A 102 -7.95 25.22 -1.17
N ASP A 103 -9.24 24.88 -1.14
CA ASP A 103 -9.69 23.51 -1.38
C ASP A 103 -9.09 22.91 -2.67
N ASN A 104 -8.81 21.61 -2.64
CA ASN A 104 -8.31 20.83 -3.77
C ASN A 104 -6.96 21.30 -4.35
N SER A 105 -6.20 22.09 -3.60
CA SER A 105 -4.93 22.67 -4.05
C SER A 105 -3.70 21.84 -3.71
N PHE A 106 -3.87 20.72 -2.99
CA PHE A 106 -2.78 19.84 -2.62
C PHE A 106 -2.17 19.10 -3.82
N GLY A 107 -0.85 18.85 -3.76
CA GLY A 107 -0.21 17.96 -4.70
C GLY A 107 1.26 17.68 -4.41
N ALA A 108 1.78 16.63 -5.05
CA ALA A 108 3.21 16.36 -5.15
C ALA A 108 3.79 17.05 -6.39
N PHE A 109 4.81 17.89 -6.20
CA PHE A 109 5.43 18.64 -7.27
C PHE A 109 6.41 17.76 -8.05
N THR A 110 6.13 17.53 -9.33
CA THR A 110 6.97 16.70 -10.22
C THR A 110 7.77 17.50 -11.26
N TRP A 111 7.54 18.81 -11.35
CA TRP A 111 8.01 19.69 -12.42
C TRP A 111 7.74 19.10 -13.82
N GLU A 112 6.47 18.84 -14.15
CA GLU A 112 6.08 18.19 -15.41
C GLU A 112 6.83 16.86 -15.65
N GLY A 113 7.06 16.11 -14.57
CA GLY A 113 7.82 14.86 -14.60
C GLY A 113 9.34 15.00 -14.68
N ARG A 114 9.92 16.20 -14.72
CA ARG A 114 11.38 16.41 -14.76
C ARG A 114 12.11 15.95 -13.49
N LEU A 115 11.40 15.85 -12.37
CA LEU A 115 11.94 15.27 -11.13
C LEU A 115 11.87 13.73 -11.11
N LEU A 116 11.27 13.10 -12.13
CA LEU A 116 11.04 11.67 -12.18
C LEU A 116 11.93 10.98 -13.22
N LYS A 117 12.33 9.74 -12.91
CA LYS A 117 12.98 8.83 -13.87
C LYS A 117 12.39 7.44 -13.75
N GLY A 118 11.60 7.04 -14.74
CA GLY A 118 10.86 5.78 -14.73
C GLY A 118 9.76 5.76 -13.66
N GLY A 119 9.04 6.88 -13.49
CA GLY A 119 7.91 7.01 -12.58
C GLY A 119 8.26 7.17 -11.09
N LYS A 120 9.55 7.30 -10.75
CA LYS A 120 10.04 7.49 -9.37
C LYS A 120 10.92 8.73 -9.26
N PRO A 121 11.04 9.34 -8.06
CA PRO A 121 11.96 10.46 -7.83
C PRO A 121 13.38 10.13 -8.30
N PHE A 122 13.97 11.01 -9.11
CA PHE A 122 15.33 10.86 -9.60
C PHE A 122 16.32 11.29 -8.52
N ARG A 123 16.47 10.44 -7.51
CA ARG A 123 17.32 10.71 -6.36
C ARG A 123 18.79 10.91 -6.72
N TRP A 124 19.55 11.52 -5.83
CA TRP A 124 21.00 11.68 -5.93
C TRP A 124 21.73 10.37 -6.32
N GLN A 125 22.47 10.44 -7.42
CA GLN A 125 23.16 9.30 -8.02
C GLN A 125 24.61 9.21 -7.54
N ASN A 126 25.03 7.98 -7.26
CA ASN A 126 26.38 7.67 -6.80
C ASN A 126 27.05 6.64 -7.72
N ARG A 127 28.35 6.77 -7.91
CA ARG A 127 29.19 5.81 -8.63
C ARG A 127 30.29 5.29 -7.72
N TRP A 128 30.59 4.01 -7.82
CA TRP A 128 31.74 3.42 -7.16
C TRP A 128 33.01 3.62 -8.01
N LYS A 129 34.07 4.13 -7.38
CA LYS A 129 35.43 4.16 -7.92
C LYS A 129 36.35 3.44 -6.94
N LYS A 130 36.73 2.20 -7.26
CA LYS A 130 37.39 1.29 -6.32
C LYS A 130 36.54 1.17 -5.03
N LYS A 131 37.09 1.51 -3.87
CA LYS A 131 36.40 1.47 -2.56
C LYS A 131 35.70 2.79 -2.19
N LEU A 132 35.72 3.80 -3.06
CA LEU A 132 35.12 5.11 -2.79
C LEU A 132 33.78 5.24 -3.51
N LYS A 133 32.74 5.66 -2.78
CA LYS A 133 31.44 6.04 -3.32
C LYS A 133 31.44 7.54 -3.58
N LEU A 134 31.37 7.92 -4.85
CA LEU A 134 31.41 9.30 -5.30
C LEU A 134 30.02 9.74 -5.77
N HIS A 135 29.58 10.90 -5.31
CA HIS A 135 28.40 11.56 -5.86
C HIS A 135 28.67 12.01 -7.30
N THR A 136 27.68 11.87 -8.17
CA THR A 136 27.82 12.18 -9.61
C THR A 136 27.39 13.59 -9.98
N GLY A 137 26.71 14.30 -9.08
CA GLY A 137 26.07 15.59 -9.36
C GLY A 137 24.72 15.46 -10.07
N GLU A 138 24.27 14.23 -10.33
CA GLU A 138 22.98 13.95 -10.98
C GLU A 138 21.91 13.58 -9.94
N GLY A 139 20.69 14.07 -10.15
CA GLY A 139 19.53 13.77 -9.31
C GLY A 139 19.14 14.90 -8.37
N TYR A 140 18.23 14.60 -7.45
CA TYR A 140 17.70 15.50 -6.42
C TYR A 140 17.39 14.71 -5.14
N SER A 141 16.48 15.22 -4.30
CA SER A 141 15.89 14.44 -3.21
C SER A 141 15.23 13.15 -3.74
N ASP A 142 15.23 12.09 -2.94
CA ASP A 142 14.37 10.92 -3.16
C ASP A 142 12.90 11.17 -2.80
N HIS A 143 12.60 12.31 -2.16
CA HIS A 143 11.24 12.77 -1.87
C HIS A 143 10.83 13.88 -2.84
N LEU A 144 9.59 13.84 -3.32
CA LEU A 144 8.96 14.95 -4.05
C LEU A 144 8.50 16.03 -3.06
N PRO A 145 8.67 17.32 -3.39
CA PRO A 145 8.08 18.39 -2.60
C PRO A 145 6.55 18.30 -2.61
N LEU A 146 5.94 18.46 -1.45
CA LEU A 146 4.49 18.65 -1.34
C LEU A 146 4.15 20.14 -1.33
N PHE A 147 2.98 20.48 -1.85
CA PHE A 147 2.45 21.85 -1.78
C PHE A 147 0.96 21.84 -1.46
N ALA A 148 0.52 22.92 -0.83
CA ALA A 148 -0.86 23.29 -0.57
C ALA A 148 -0.95 24.81 -0.63
N ARG A 149 -2.11 25.36 -1.01
CA ARG A 149 -2.33 26.81 -1.08
C ARG A 149 -3.31 27.24 0.01
N PHE A 150 -3.12 28.46 0.48
CA PHE A 150 -3.94 29.08 1.51
C PHE A 150 -4.34 30.48 1.04
N VAL A 151 -5.54 30.90 1.42
CA VAL A 151 -6.12 32.18 1.05
C VAL A 151 -6.59 32.93 2.28
N LYS A 152 -6.65 34.26 2.18
CA LYS A 152 -7.26 35.09 3.22
C LYS A 152 -8.76 35.17 2.96
N GLY A 153 -9.57 34.91 3.97
CA GLY A 153 -11.04 34.94 3.87
C GLY A 153 -11.68 33.66 4.39
N PRO A 154 -13.00 33.52 4.25
CA PRO A 154 -13.70 32.29 4.62
C PRO A 154 -13.32 31.13 3.70
N PHE A 155 -13.36 29.91 4.24
CA PHE A 155 -13.24 28.69 3.46
C PHE A 155 -14.38 28.56 2.45
N SER A 156 -14.08 28.01 1.27
CA SER A 156 -15.05 27.70 0.22
C SER A 156 -14.69 26.36 -0.39
N PHE A 157 -15.65 25.44 -0.37
CA PHE A 157 -15.54 24.16 -1.08
C PHE A 157 -15.43 24.40 -2.60
N ASP A 158 -14.50 23.72 -3.24
CA ASP A 158 -14.35 23.63 -4.68
C ASP A 158 -15.09 22.40 -5.20
N SER A 159 -16.31 22.64 -5.71
CA SER A 159 -17.14 21.60 -6.33
C SER A 159 -16.66 21.13 -7.71
N SER A 160 -15.59 21.71 -8.27
CA SER A 160 -15.09 21.38 -9.62
C SER A 160 -14.38 20.03 -9.69
N ARG A 161 -13.82 19.57 -8.57
CA ARG A 161 -13.39 18.18 -8.39
C ARG A 161 -14.49 17.47 -7.63
N SER A 162 -15.02 16.40 -8.22
CA SER A 162 -15.79 15.44 -7.42
C SER A 162 -14.88 15.03 -6.27
N GLU A 163 -15.32 15.22 -5.03
CA GLU A 163 -14.62 14.66 -3.88
C GLU A 163 -14.25 13.22 -4.27
N VAL A 164 -12.98 12.84 -4.17
CA VAL A 164 -12.60 11.43 -4.16
C VAL A 164 -13.06 10.94 -2.80
N ILE A 165 -14.38 10.86 -2.61
CA ILE A 165 -14.93 10.48 -1.34
C ILE A 165 -14.41 9.06 -1.16
N PRO A 166 -13.74 8.78 -0.04
CA PRO A 166 -13.57 7.42 0.42
C PRO A 166 -14.96 6.87 0.83
N GLN A 167 -15.97 7.00 -0.03
CA GLN A 167 -17.40 6.80 0.21
C GLN A 167 -17.76 5.34 0.41
N ASN A 168 -16.75 4.46 0.45
CA ASN A 168 -16.90 3.05 0.74
C ASN A 168 -15.98 2.56 1.87
N ILE A 169 -15.19 3.44 2.51
CA ILE A 169 -14.35 3.05 3.66
C ILE A 169 -15.18 3.05 4.96
N SER A 170 -16.29 3.81 5.02
CA SER A 170 -17.08 4.00 6.23
C SER A 170 -18.35 3.13 6.37
N GLN A 171 -18.68 2.26 5.41
CA GLN A 171 -19.95 1.47 5.45
C GLN A 171 -19.81 -0.06 5.44
N SER A 172 -18.62 -0.64 5.32
CA SER A 172 -18.43 -2.07 5.63
C SER A 172 -17.70 -2.20 6.96
N ALA A 173 -18.44 -2.54 8.01
CA ALA A 173 -17.92 -2.88 9.33
C ALA A 173 -17.10 -4.18 9.37
N GLU A 174 -16.79 -4.75 8.20
CA GLU A 174 -15.92 -5.92 8.04
C GLU A 174 -14.53 -5.39 7.69
N CYS A 175 -13.57 -5.64 8.58
CA CYS A 175 -12.16 -5.50 8.25
C CYS A 175 -11.91 -6.30 6.96
N ASP A 176 -11.29 -5.67 5.97
CA ASP A 176 -10.94 -6.27 4.69
C ASP A 176 -10.32 -7.68 4.93
N GLU A 177 -11.07 -8.75 4.63
CA GLU A 177 -10.71 -10.16 4.92
C GLU A 177 -9.99 -10.80 3.71
N GLY A 178 -9.03 -10.08 3.13
CA GLY A 178 -8.32 -10.48 1.92
C GLY A 178 -9.02 -10.12 0.60
N GLY A 179 -10.02 -9.24 0.64
CA GLY A 179 -10.81 -8.77 -0.51
C GLY A 179 -10.30 -7.44 -1.11
N PHE A 180 -9.44 -6.72 -0.41
CA PHE A 180 -8.80 -5.48 -0.88
C PHE A 180 -9.76 -4.32 -1.17
N GLU A 181 -10.92 -4.28 -0.52
CA GLU A 181 -11.96 -3.27 -0.68
C GLU A 181 -11.55 -1.90 -0.17
N GLN A 182 -10.75 -1.84 0.88
CA GLN A 182 -10.29 -0.62 1.54
C GLN A 182 -8.80 -0.34 1.31
N SER A 183 -7.97 -1.38 1.20
CA SER A 183 -6.52 -1.20 1.06
C SER A 183 -5.84 -2.39 0.39
N THR A 184 -4.51 -2.37 0.32
CA THR A 184 -3.73 -3.56 -0.09
C THR A 184 -3.53 -4.55 1.06
N GLU A 185 -4.10 -4.28 2.24
CA GLU A 185 -4.03 -5.14 3.43
C GLU A 185 -2.59 -5.53 3.84
N GLY A 186 -1.65 -4.60 3.66
CA GLY A 186 -0.23 -4.81 3.98
C GLY A 186 0.55 -5.61 2.93
N TRP A 187 -0.05 -5.93 1.78
CA TRP A 187 0.68 -6.47 0.64
C TRP A 187 1.60 -5.42 0.04
N ILE A 188 2.89 -5.76 -0.08
CA ILE A 188 3.92 -4.86 -0.58
C ILE A 188 4.83 -5.50 -1.63
N CYS A 189 5.28 -4.67 -2.56
CA CYS A 189 6.33 -5.01 -3.52
C CYS A 189 7.62 -5.34 -2.77
N SER A 190 8.27 -6.42 -3.18
CA SER A 190 9.56 -6.83 -2.62
C SER A 190 10.75 -6.22 -3.37
N ASN A 191 10.55 -5.76 -4.61
CA ASN A 191 11.60 -5.29 -5.50
C ASN A 191 11.08 -4.24 -6.49
N SER A 192 11.94 -3.29 -6.88
CA SER A 192 11.63 -2.35 -7.97
C SER A 192 11.29 -3.08 -9.27
N GLY A 193 10.39 -2.53 -10.08
CA GLY A 193 9.88 -3.16 -11.31
C GLY A 193 8.83 -4.24 -11.08
N VAL A 194 8.39 -4.40 -9.82
CA VAL A 194 7.14 -5.06 -9.47
C VAL A 194 6.12 -3.96 -9.17
N TYR A 195 4.89 -4.17 -9.60
CA TYR A 195 3.79 -3.25 -9.40
C TYR A 195 2.64 -3.97 -8.71
N ILE A 196 2.12 -3.35 -7.66
CA ILE A 196 0.91 -3.76 -6.96
C ILE A 196 -0.16 -2.68 -7.15
N LEU A 197 -1.37 -3.09 -7.50
CA LEU A 197 -2.50 -2.20 -7.69
C LEU A 197 -3.79 -2.90 -7.23
N ARG A 198 -4.68 -2.16 -6.56
CA ARG A 198 -6.07 -2.56 -6.38
C ARG A 198 -6.78 -2.37 -7.71
N ASP A 199 -7.22 -3.47 -8.31
CA ASP A 199 -7.71 -3.53 -9.69
C ASP A 199 -9.20 -3.92 -9.70
N THR A 200 -10.00 -3.15 -10.45
CA THR A 200 -11.44 -3.39 -10.62
C THR A 200 -11.74 -4.26 -11.84
N ALA A 201 -10.78 -4.47 -12.74
CA ALA A 201 -10.99 -5.23 -13.99
C ALA A 201 -10.86 -6.77 -13.79
N GLY A 202 -10.40 -7.20 -12.62
CA GLY A 202 -10.04 -8.58 -12.37
C GLY A 202 -10.47 -9.08 -11.01
N VAL A 203 -11.74 -8.89 -10.65
CA VAL A 203 -12.34 -9.15 -9.34
C VAL A 203 -12.95 -10.56 -9.25
N ALA A 204 -12.80 -11.27 -8.12
CA ALA A 204 -13.46 -12.54 -7.85
C ALA A 204 -14.72 -12.36 -6.99
N GLY A 205 -14.70 -11.39 -6.07
CA GLY A 205 -15.82 -10.92 -5.26
C GLY A 205 -15.62 -9.46 -4.85
N GLY A 206 -16.67 -8.75 -4.47
CA GLY A 206 -16.55 -7.32 -4.11
C GLY A 206 -16.31 -6.39 -5.30
N LYS A 207 -15.54 -5.32 -5.11
CA LYS A 207 -15.20 -4.31 -6.12
C LYS A 207 -13.73 -4.33 -6.53
N TYR A 208 -12.86 -4.89 -5.70
CA TYR A 208 -11.42 -4.85 -5.92
C TYR A 208 -10.79 -6.24 -5.87
N SER A 209 -9.57 -6.31 -6.38
CA SER A 209 -8.67 -7.45 -6.28
C SER A 209 -7.24 -6.91 -6.30
N LEU A 210 -6.27 -7.70 -5.86
CA LEU A 210 -4.89 -7.26 -5.88
C LEU A 210 -4.15 -7.77 -7.13
N ARG A 211 -3.77 -6.86 -8.02
CA ARG A 211 -2.91 -7.19 -9.16
C ARG A 211 -1.44 -7.03 -8.81
N ILE A 212 -0.66 -8.09 -9.00
CA ILE A 212 0.80 -8.14 -8.85
C ILE A 212 1.41 -8.41 -10.23
N SER A 213 2.20 -7.48 -10.75
CA SER A 213 2.70 -7.54 -12.12
C SER A 213 4.13 -7.04 -12.27
N GLY A 214 4.79 -7.42 -13.37
CA GLY A 214 6.12 -6.93 -13.70
C GLY A 214 6.70 -7.57 -14.97
N ASP A 215 7.73 -6.91 -15.50
CA ASP A 215 8.45 -7.37 -16.68
C ASP A 215 9.29 -8.62 -16.39
N ALA A 216 9.80 -9.23 -17.48
CA ALA A 216 10.68 -10.38 -17.38
C ALA A 216 11.92 -10.07 -16.52
N ARG A 217 12.20 -10.96 -15.57
CA ARG A 217 13.33 -10.79 -14.64
C ARG A 217 14.54 -11.58 -15.09
N GLU A 218 15.74 -11.07 -14.84
CA GLU A 218 16.99 -11.80 -15.11
C GLU A 218 17.22 -12.97 -14.16
N LYS A 219 16.69 -12.87 -12.93
CA LYS A 219 16.83 -13.85 -11.86
C LYS A 219 15.50 -14.10 -11.18
N ASN A 220 15.35 -15.30 -10.61
CA ASN A 220 14.19 -15.62 -9.77
C ASN A 220 14.16 -14.66 -8.59
N SER A 221 13.00 -14.08 -8.30
CA SER A 221 12.90 -13.00 -7.32
C SER A 221 11.60 -13.06 -6.53
N SER A 222 11.55 -12.27 -5.46
CA SER A 222 10.34 -11.97 -4.71
C SER A 222 9.58 -10.90 -5.45
N ALA A 223 8.32 -11.17 -5.80
CA ALA A 223 7.44 -10.16 -6.38
C ALA A 223 6.77 -9.35 -5.27
N SER A 224 6.00 -10.05 -4.43
CA SER A 224 5.20 -9.44 -3.37
C SER A 224 5.31 -10.25 -2.09
N LYS A 225 5.07 -9.59 -0.95
CA LYS A 225 4.92 -10.25 0.35
C LYS A 225 3.79 -9.60 1.15
N ALA A 226 3.21 -10.36 2.06
CA ALA A 226 2.24 -9.91 3.05
C ALA A 226 2.43 -10.67 4.35
N VAL A 227 1.94 -10.11 5.45
CA VAL A 227 1.82 -10.79 6.74
C VAL A 227 0.34 -11.08 6.97
N LEU A 228 0.02 -12.34 7.21
CA LEU A 228 -1.34 -12.81 7.47
C LEU A 228 -1.48 -13.20 8.93
N VAL A 229 -2.63 -12.89 9.52
CA VAL A 229 -2.98 -13.25 10.90
C VAL A 229 -4.01 -14.37 10.87
N LYS A 230 -3.83 -15.37 11.72
CA LYS A 230 -4.73 -16.53 11.75
C LYS A 230 -6.10 -16.11 12.26
N SER A 231 -7.13 -16.41 11.48
CA SER A 231 -8.53 -16.08 11.77
C SER A 231 -9.37 -17.31 12.14
N GLY A 232 -8.98 -18.50 11.70
CA GLY A 232 -9.71 -19.75 11.95
C GLY A 232 -8.86 -20.87 12.58
N ASP A 233 -9.51 -21.96 12.96
CA ASP A 233 -8.84 -23.14 13.56
C ASP A 233 -8.12 -24.02 12.54
N LYS A 234 -8.34 -23.78 11.24
CA LYS A 234 -7.79 -24.61 10.16
C LYS A 234 -6.37 -24.16 9.81
N ASP A 235 -5.51 -25.13 9.55
CA ASP A 235 -4.13 -24.90 9.11
C ASP A 235 -4.02 -24.74 7.58
N LEU A 236 -4.95 -23.95 7.01
CA LEU A 236 -5.13 -23.78 5.57
C LEU A 236 -5.24 -22.31 5.21
N LEU A 237 -4.31 -21.84 4.39
CA LEU A 237 -4.41 -20.55 3.72
C LEU A 237 -5.17 -20.74 2.40
N ASN A 238 -6.31 -20.08 2.27
CA ASN A 238 -7.11 -20.05 1.06
C ASN A 238 -6.94 -18.72 0.32
N LEU A 239 -6.88 -18.78 -1.01
CA LEU A 239 -6.81 -17.62 -1.87
C LEU A 239 -7.33 -17.96 -3.27
N LYS A 240 -7.93 -16.99 -3.94
CA LYS A 240 -8.26 -17.07 -5.36
C LYS A 240 -7.16 -16.42 -6.17
N VAL A 241 -6.80 -17.04 -7.30
CA VAL A 241 -5.80 -16.50 -8.21
C VAL A 241 -6.21 -16.60 -9.68
N ARG A 242 -5.78 -15.64 -10.50
CA ARG A 242 -5.86 -15.69 -11.97
C ARG A 242 -4.66 -15.00 -12.59
N GLY A 243 -4.39 -15.26 -13.86
CA GLY A 243 -3.32 -14.61 -14.61
C GLY A 243 -2.20 -15.57 -14.99
N SER A 244 -1.01 -15.02 -15.24
CA SER A 244 0.05 -15.76 -15.93
C SER A 244 1.46 -15.39 -15.45
N GLY A 245 2.40 -16.30 -15.74
CA GLY A 245 3.82 -16.14 -15.47
C GLY A 245 4.41 -17.40 -14.83
N LYS A 246 5.67 -17.31 -14.42
CA LYS A 246 6.36 -18.40 -13.71
C LYS A 246 6.27 -18.16 -12.21
N ILE A 247 5.24 -18.71 -11.56
CA ILE A 247 4.83 -18.29 -10.20
C ILE A 247 4.98 -19.44 -9.19
N SER A 248 5.39 -19.10 -7.98
CA SER A 248 5.40 -19.98 -6.80
C SER A 248 4.98 -19.16 -5.58
N PHE A 249 4.23 -19.76 -4.67
CA PHE A 249 3.96 -19.17 -3.36
C PHE A 249 4.91 -19.77 -2.33
N ARG A 250 5.19 -19.03 -1.27
CA ARG A 250 5.83 -19.60 -0.09
C ARG A 250 5.33 -18.96 1.17
N THR A 251 5.29 -19.72 2.25
CA THR A 251 4.93 -19.24 3.59
C THR A 251 6.01 -19.58 4.60
N ARG A 252 6.07 -18.82 5.70
CA ARG A 252 6.83 -19.18 6.89
C ARG A 252 6.22 -18.53 8.14
N PRO A 253 6.35 -19.16 9.33
CA PRO A 253 6.14 -18.48 10.59
C PRO A 253 7.31 -17.53 10.91
N ALA A 254 7.15 -16.73 11.97
CA ALA A 254 8.18 -15.79 12.43
C ALA A 254 9.51 -16.49 12.73
N GLY A 255 10.57 -16.05 12.05
CA GLY A 255 11.91 -16.65 12.14
C GLY A 255 12.03 -18.08 11.56
N GLY A 256 10.96 -18.62 10.97
CA GLY A 256 10.90 -19.99 10.46
C GLY A 256 11.50 -20.20 9.06
N ALA A 257 11.57 -21.48 8.68
CA ALA A 257 11.95 -21.89 7.33
C ALA A 257 10.81 -21.69 6.33
N TRP A 258 11.17 -21.43 5.07
CA TRP A 258 10.20 -21.30 3.98
C TRP A 258 9.65 -22.65 3.51
N THR A 259 8.34 -22.72 3.40
CA THR A 259 7.60 -23.79 2.71
C THR A 259 7.10 -23.27 1.38
N TYR A 260 7.42 -23.96 0.27
CA TYR A 260 7.04 -23.56 -1.08
C TYR A 260 5.81 -24.33 -1.57
N TYR A 261 4.99 -23.66 -2.38
CA TYR A 261 3.81 -24.20 -3.04
C TYR A 261 3.94 -23.87 -4.54
N ASN A 262 4.23 -24.90 -5.33
CA ASN A 262 4.59 -24.74 -6.73
C ASN A 262 3.51 -25.26 -7.68
N PHE A 263 3.33 -24.56 -8.81
CA PHE A 263 2.55 -25.07 -9.93
C PHE A 263 3.36 -26.03 -10.82
N PRO A 264 2.71 -26.92 -11.58
CA PRO A 264 1.27 -27.22 -11.59
C PRO A 264 0.85 -28.32 -10.60
N ASN A 265 1.78 -28.84 -9.79
CA ASN A 265 1.66 -30.10 -9.03
C ASN A 265 0.74 -30.03 -7.79
N GLY A 266 -0.41 -29.38 -7.91
CA GLY A 266 -1.43 -29.32 -6.86
C GLY A 266 -1.01 -28.53 -5.62
N LEU A 267 0.04 -27.70 -5.71
CA LEU A 267 0.48 -26.81 -4.62
C LEU A 267 0.72 -27.55 -3.30
N LYS A 268 1.27 -28.76 -3.35
CA LYS A 268 1.71 -29.46 -2.14
C LYS A 268 2.94 -28.78 -1.53
N PRO A 269 3.12 -28.83 -0.19
CA PRO A 269 4.31 -28.31 0.49
C PRO A 269 5.62 -28.88 -0.10
N SER A 270 6.59 -27.99 -0.33
CA SER A 270 7.92 -28.32 -0.87
C SER A 270 9.02 -27.53 -0.15
N LYS A 271 10.23 -28.10 -0.11
CA LYS A 271 11.43 -27.42 0.42
C LYS A 271 12.08 -26.44 -0.56
N SER A 272 11.68 -26.49 -1.83
CA SER A 272 12.27 -25.68 -2.90
C SER A 272 11.23 -25.14 -3.87
N ALA A 273 11.57 -24.02 -4.50
CA ALA A 273 10.77 -23.41 -5.56
C ALA A 273 10.92 -24.17 -6.89
N SER A 274 9.82 -24.27 -7.62
CA SER A 274 9.77 -24.64 -9.03
C SER A 274 8.96 -23.61 -9.80
N TYR A 275 9.44 -23.25 -10.99
CA TYR A 275 8.96 -22.08 -11.75
C TYR A 275 8.42 -22.50 -13.12
N SER A 276 7.41 -23.36 -13.11
CA SER A 276 6.65 -23.69 -14.32
C SER A 276 5.81 -22.48 -14.74
N GLU A 277 5.74 -22.24 -16.04
CA GLU A 277 4.89 -21.18 -16.57
C GLU A 277 3.42 -21.61 -16.48
N ILE A 278 2.58 -20.71 -15.96
CA ILE A 278 1.14 -20.93 -15.84
C ILE A 278 0.38 -19.85 -16.61
N ASN A 279 -0.82 -20.21 -17.06
CA ASN A 279 -1.80 -19.29 -17.61
C ASN A 279 -3.19 -19.69 -17.11
N LEU A 280 -3.59 -19.10 -16.00
CA LEU A 280 -4.89 -19.28 -15.35
C LEU A 280 -5.87 -18.25 -15.90
N LYS A 281 -6.55 -18.61 -16.99
CA LYS A 281 -7.53 -17.72 -17.66
C LYS A 281 -8.73 -17.37 -16.79
N ASN A 282 -9.14 -18.30 -15.93
CA ASN A 282 -10.24 -18.14 -14.98
C ASN A 282 -9.68 -18.14 -13.56
N TRP A 283 -10.45 -17.56 -12.64
CA TRP A 283 -10.18 -17.66 -11.21
C TRP A 283 -10.07 -19.12 -10.77
N LYS A 284 -9.02 -19.41 -10.03
CA LYS A 284 -8.77 -20.71 -9.42
C LYS A 284 -8.60 -20.51 -7.92
N GLU A 285 -9.40 -21.23 -7.14
CA GLU A 285 -9.23 -21.31 -5.70
C GLU A 285 -8.06 -22.23 -5.36
N LEU A 286 -7.21 -21.78 -4.46
CA LEU A 286 -6.05 -22.49 -3.94
C LEU A 286 -6.20 -22.65 -2.44
N SER A 287 -5.83 -23.82 -1.94
CA SER A 287 -5.70 -24.10 -0.51
C SER A 287 -4.28 -24.56 -0.24
N LEU A 288 -3.56 -23.82 0.61
CA LEU A 288 -2.16 -24.06 0.95
C LEU A 288 -2.08 -24.57 2.39
N GLU A 289 -1.58 -25.79 2.58
CA GLU A 289 -1.36 -26.37 3.91
C GLU A 289 -0.21 -25.65 4.61
N THR A 290 -0.51 -24.84 5.62
CA THR A 290 0.50 -24.05 6.38
C THR A 290 1.07 -24.80 7.57
N GLY A 291 0.45 -25.93 7.94
CA GLY A 291 0.74 -26.66 9.18
C GLY A 291 0.23 -25.91 10.42
N SER A 292 0.33 -26.57 11.58
CA SER A 292 -0.15 -26.06 12.87
C SER A 292 0.70 -24.91 13.38
N GLN A 293 0.43 -23.73 12.83
CA GLN A 293 1.03 -22.46 13.21
C GLN A 293 -0.04 -21.62 13.91
N ASN A 294 0.35 -20.92 14.97
CA ASN A 294 -0.49 -19.94 15.65
C ASN A 294 0.13 -18.55 15.48
N GLY A 295 -0.71 -17.50 15.48
CA GLY A 295 -0.26 -16.12 15.36
C GLY A 295 -0.23 -15.64 13.91
N GLU A 296 0.97 -15.38 13.38
CA GLU A 296 1.20 -14.73 12.08
C GLU A 296 2.05 -15.60 11.15
N ILE A 297 1.81 -15.50 9.84
CA ILE A 297 2.72 -16.01 8.80
C ILE A 297 3.07 -14.93 7.79
N GLU A 298 4.27 -15.03 7.22
CA GLU A 298 4.60 -14.33 6.00
C GLU A 298 4.14 -15.16 4.81
N LEU A 299 3.39 -14.56 3.89
CA LEU A 299 3.11 -15.08 2.56
C LEU A 299 3.94 -14.30 1.54
N GLU A 300 4.58 -15.01 0.61
CA GLU A 300 5.36 -14.40 -0.46
C GLU A 300 5.04 -15.01 -1.82
N VAL A 301 4.87 -14.13 -2.81
CA VAL A 301 4.76 -14.46 -4.22
C VAL A 301 6.14 -14.40 -4.85
N ARG A 302 6.61 -15.55 -5.32
CA ARG A 302 7.88 -15.73 -6.02
C ARG A 302 7.64 -15.79 -7.53
N VAL A 303 8.55 -15.18 -8.28
CA VAL A 303 8.52 -15.20 -9.75
C VAL A 303 9.83 -15.73 -10.32
N GLY A 304 9.71 -16.54 -11.37
CA GLY A 304 10.80 -17.12 -12.13
C GLY A 304 11.38 -16.15 -13.16
N LYS A 305 12.64 -16.34 -13.52
CA LYS A 305 13.32 -15.54 -14.55
C LYS A 305 12.78 -15.77 -15.96
N GLY A 306 12.99 -14.77 -16.82
CA GLY A 306 12.85 -14.89 -18.27
C GLY A 306 11.41 -14.88 -18.81
N ALA A 307 10.42 -14.51 -17.99
CA ALA A 307 9.05 -14.27 -18.45
C ALA A 307 8.43 -13.12 -17.64
N PRO A 308 7.65 -12.23 -18.27
CA PRO A 308 6.83 -11.28 -17.55
C PRO A 308 5.76 -12.04 -16.74
N PHE A 309 5.14 -11.36 -15.79
CA PHE A 309 4.08 -11.94 -14.98
C PHE A 309 3.00 -10.92 -14.67
N CYS A 310 1.78 -11.42 -14.55
CA CYS A 310 0.64 -10.64 -14.10
C CYS A 310 -0.32 -11.60 -13.38
N LEU A 311 -0.41 -11.46 -12.07
CA LEU A 311 -1.19 -12.30 -11.17
C LEU A 311 -2.21 -11.42 -10.46
N TRP A 312 -3.48 -11.77 -10.50
CA TRP A 312 -4.46 -11.23 -9.57
C TRP A 312 -4.67 -12.22 -8.43
N VAL A 313 -4.81 -11.68 -7.23
CA VAL A 313 -5.08 -12.40 -5.98
C VAL A 313 -6.31 -11.77 -5.34
N ASP A 314 -7.17 -12.60 -4.77
CA ASP A 314 -8.42 -12.19 -4.11
C ASP A 314 -8.83 -13.23 -3.04
N ASP A 315 -9.74 -12.86 -2.14
CA ASP A 315 -10.26 -13.68 -1.04
C ASP A 315 -9.15 -14.40 -0.23
N VAL A 316 -8.13 -13.66 0.21
CA VAL A 316 -6.99 -14.23 0.97
C VAL A 316 -7.36 -14.43 2.44
N ARG A 317 -7.54 -15.68 2.86
CA ARG A 317 -7.96 -16.03 4.24
C ARG A 317 -7.08 -17.11 4.83
N TRP A 318 -6.59 -16.89 6.05
CA TRP A 318 -5.78 -17.84 6.80
C TRP A 318 -6.38 -18.15 8.17
#